data_AF-A0A0L8N4R9-F1
#
_entry.id   AF-A0A0L8N4R9-F1
#
_cell.length_a   1.000
_cell.length_b   1.000
_cell.length_c   1.000
_cell.angle_alpha   90.00
_cell.angle_beta   90.00
_cell.angle_gamma   90.00
#
_symmetry.space_group_name_H-M   'P 1'
#
loop_
_entity.id
_entity.type
_entity.pdbx_description
1 polymer ?
#
loop_
_entity_poly.entity_id
_entity_poly.type
_entity_poly.pdbx_seq_one_letter_code
_entity_poly.pdbx_strand_id
1 'polypeptide(L)'
;MTDHPEGACARTAYLRCSGCGLPAPVVTRYGGPMADCRRCHYAWGVRHDPVGCRRRNAADEDLTARIRDAAPLLLAARALLDGIAGRP
;
A
#
# COMPACT_ATOMS: atom_id res chain seq x y z
N MET A 1 -5.19 -11.85 21.46
CA MET A 1 -4.12 -10.97 20.95
C MET A 1 -3.88 -11.41 19.53
N THR A 2 -4.50 -10.76 18.55
CA THR A 2 -4.42 -11.20 17.14
C THR A 2 -3.09 -10.75 16.57
N ASP A 3 -2.15 -11.70 16.56
CA ASP A 3 -0.87 -11.62 15.88
C ASP A 3 -1.10 -11.11 14.45
N HIS A 4 -0.75 -9.86 14.20
CA HIS A 4 -0.52 -9.43 12.84
C HIS A 4 0.80 -10.09 12.44
N PRO A 5 0.83 -11.00 11.46
CA PRO A 5 2.04 -11.77 11.17
C PRO A 5 3.17 -10.78 10.93
N GLU A 6 4.25 -10.96 11.70
CA GLU A 6 5.41 -10.09 11.82
C GLU A 6 5.83 -9.48 10.49
N GLY A 7 5.44 -8.22 10.27
CA GLY A 7 5.84 -7.45 9.08
C GLY A 7 5.21 -7.91 7.75
N ALA A 8 4.12 -8.68 7.74
CA ALA A 8 3.43 -9.05 6.49
C ALA A 8 2.98 -7.80 5.69
N CYS A 9 2.50 -6.76 6.37
CA CYS A 9 2.19 -5.48 5.71
C CYS A 9 3.44 -4.71 5.25
N ALA A 10 4.63 -5.08 5.73
CA ALA A 10 5.90 -4.54 5.26
C ALA A 10 6.51 -5.36 4.10
N ARG A 11 6.09 -6.61 3.85
CA ARG A 11 6.68 -7.48 2.80
C ARG A 11 6.53 -6.94 1.38
N THR A 12 5.56 -6.06 1.14
CA THR A 12 5.34 -5.38 -0.14
C THR A 12 5.90 -3.96 -0.15
N ALA A 13 6.44 -3.49 0.98
CA ALA A 13 6.98 -2.15 1.11
C ALA A 13 8.40 -2.06 0.57
N TYR A 14 8.73 -0.89 0.02
CA TYR A 14 10.06 -0.53 -0.40
C TYR A 14 10.52 0.70 0.38
N LEU A 15 11.78 0.70 0.82
CA LEU A 15 12.43 1.85 1.43
C LEU A 15 13.58 2.31 0.56
N ARG A 16 13.90 3.60 0.57
CA ARG A 16 15.10 4.08 -0.14
C ARG A 16 16.35 3.66 0.62
N CYS A 17 17.30 3.06 -0.08
CA CYS A 17 18.61 2.72 0.48
C CYS A 17 19.41 3.99 0.76
N SER A 18 19.91 4.17 1.99
CA SER A 18 20.75 5.31 2.34
C SER A 18 22.10 5.33 1.63
N GLY A 19 22.58 4.17 1.16
CA GLY A 19 23.87 4.05 0.46
C GLY A 19 23.79 4.41 -1.03
N CYS A 20 22.75 3.96 -1.74
CA CYS A 20 22.65 4.12 -3.21
C CYS A 20 21.36 4.76 -3.70
N GLY A 21 20.45 5.16 -2.80
CA GLY A 21 19.18 5.81 -3.13
C GLY A 21 18.12 4.92 -3.76
N LEU A 22 18.48 3.71 -4.22
CA LEU A 22 17.55 2.80 -4.90
C LEU A 22 16.53 2.17 -3.93
N PRO A 23 15.34 1.80 -4.43
CA PRO A 23 14.36 1.04 -3.65
C PRO A 23 14.95 -0.29 -3.17
N ALA A 24 14.88 -0.52 -1.87
CA ALA A 24 15.22 -1.76 -1.20
C ALA A 24 13.91 -2.43 -0.74
N PRO A 25 13.63 -3.68 -1.17
CA PRO A 25 12.49 -4.42 -0.67
C PRO A 25 12.63 -4.67 0.83
N VAL A 26 11.50 -4.62 1.53
CA VAL A 26 11.43 -5.06 2.93
C VAL A 26 11.02 -6.54 2.96
N VAL A 27 11.82 -7.34 3.66
CA VAL A 27 11.67 -8.79 3.83
C VAL A 27 11.60 -9.13 5.32
N THR A 28 11.08 -10.30 5.67
CA THR A 28 11.17 -10.82 7.04
C THR A 28 12.47 -11.61 7.20
N ARG A 29 13.38 -11.18 8.08
CA ARG A 29 14.60 -11.90 8.47
C ARG A 29 14.88 -11.70 9.97
N TYR A 30 15.51 -12.69 10.60
CA TYR A 30 15.90 -12.65 12.02
C TYR A 30 14.75 -12.24 12.98
N GLY A 31 13.54 -12.71 12.72
CA GLY A 31 12.36 -12.43 13.56
C GLY A 31 11.74 -11.03 13.38
N GLY A 32 12.07 -10.30 12.31
CA GLY A 32 11.48 -8.99 12.07
C GLY A 32 11.59 -8.47 10.64
N PRO A 33 10.96 -7.32 10.33
CA PRO A 33 11.06 -6.67 9.04
C PRO A 33 12.43 -6.00 8.87
N MET A 34 13.08 -6.28 7.74
CA MET A 34 14.36 -5.71 7.35
C MET A 34 14.31 -5.25 5.90
N ALA A 35 14.88 -4.10 5.60
CA ALA A 35 15.13 -3.71 4.22
C ALA A 35 16.45 -4.33 3.76
N ASP A 36 16.47 -4.87 2.54
CA ASP A 36 17.64 -5.52 1.95
C ASP A 36 17.90 -4.94 0.56
N CYS A 37 18.89 -4.04 0.47
CA CYS A 37 19.26 -3.44 -0.80
C CYS A 37 20.07 -4.42 -1.65
N ARG A 38 19.43 -5.04 -2.65
CA ARG A 38 20.09 -6.02 -3.54
C ARG A 38 21.26 -5.47 -4.37
N ARG A 39 21.38 -4.15 -4.52
CA ARG A 39 22.46 -3.51 -5.30
C ARG A 39 23.74 -3.34 -4.51
N CYS A 40 23.62 -2.96 -3.24
CA CYS A 40 24.75 -2.64 -2.36
C CYS A 40 24.91 -3.63 -1.20
N HIS A 41 24.00 -4.60 -1.09
CA HIS A 41 23.91 -5.60 -0.02
C HIS A 41 23.82 -4.99 1.39
N TYR A 42 23.42 -3.72 1.47
CA TYR A 42 23.17 -3.05 2.72
C TYR A 42 21.80 -3.47 3.24
N ALA A 43 21.77 -4.02 4.46
CA ALA A 43 20.56 -4.46 5.12
C ALA A 43 20.40 -3.79 6.48
N TRP A 44 19.18 -3.39 6.82
CA TRP A 44 18.89 -2.71 8.08
C TRP A 44 17.52 -3.08 8.62
N GLY A 45 17.41 -3.06 9.96
CA GLY A 45 16.15 -3.28 10.65
C GLY A 45 15.18 -2.14 10.38
N VAL A 46 13.94 -2.49 10.07
CA VAL A 46 12.88 -1.51 9.83
C VAL A 46 12.01 -1.47 11.08
N ARG A 47 11.88 -0.29 11.70
CA ARG A 47 10.92 -0.14 12.79
C ARG A 47 9.51 -0.25 12.22
N HIS A 48 8.78 -1.25 12.68
CA HIS A 48 7.40 -1.49 12.28
C HIS A 48 6.47 -1.19 13.45
N ASP A 49 5.61 -0.19 13.30
CA ASP A 49 4.48 0.04 14.21
C ASP A 49 3.25 -0.72 13.65
N PRO A 50 2.88 -1.88 14.23
CA PRO A 50 1.78 -2.68 13.72
C PRO A 50 0.42 -2.00 13.86
N VAL A 51 0.23 -1.12 14.85
CA VAL A 51 -1.03 -0.40 15.06
C VAL A 51 -1.18 0.69 14.01
N GLY A 52 -0.12 1.47 13.79
CA GLY A 52 -0.07 2.47 12.73
C GLY A 52 -0.21 1.86 11.32
N CYS A 53 0.43 0.71 11.05
CA CYS A 53 0.30 -0.01 9.78
C CYS A 53 -1.17 -0.41 9.54
N ARG A 54 -1.79 -1.07 10.53
CA ARG A 54 -3.18 -1.55 10.42
C ARG A 54 -4.16 -0.40 10.17
N ARG A 55 -4.00 0.73 10.87
CA ARG A 55 -4.88 1.91 10.66
C ARG A 55 -4.80 2.49 9.25
N ARG A 56 -3.58 2.61 8.68
CA ARG A 56 -3.41 3.09 7.31
C ARG A 56 -4.03 2.14 6.30
N ASN A 57 -3.74 0.85 6.42
CA ASN A 57 -4.27 -0.14 5.48
C ASN A 57 -5.80 -0.27 5.58
N ALA A 58 -6.38 -0.17 6.78
CA ALA A 58 -7.82 -0.16 6.95
C ALA A 58 -8.48 1.07 6.28
N ALA A 59 -7.82 2.24 6.32
CA ALA A 59 -8.29 3.42 5.60
C ALA A 59 -8.20 3.26 4.07
N ASP A 60 -7.14 2.61 3.57
CA ASP A 60 -6.98 2.33 2.13
C ASP A 60 -8.00 1.30 1.62
N GLU A 61 -8.30 0.27 2.43
CA GLU A 61 -9.34 -0.71 2.13
C GLU A 61 -10.74 -0.07 2.14
N ASP A 62 -11.05 0.77 3.12
CA ASP A 62 -12.30 1.54 3.18
C ASP A 62 -12.45 2.46 1.96
N LEU A 63 -11.40 3.22 1.63
CA LEU A 63 -11.40 4.09 0.45
C LEU A 63 -11.59 3.27 -0.84
N THR A 64 -10.93 2.12 -0.96
CA THR A 64 -11.06 1.22 -2.12
C THR A 64 -12.49 0.69 -2.24
N ALA A 65 -13.12 0.28 -1.13
CA ALA A 65 -14.51 -0.16 -1.11
C ALA A 65 -15.44 0.97 -1.56
N ARG A 66 -15.27 2.18 -1.00
CA ARG A 66 -16.07 3.36 -1.36
C ARG A 66 -15.91 3.74 -2.84
N ILE A 67 -14.71 3.62 -3.39
CA ILE A 67 -14.46 3.84 -4.82
C ILE A 67 -15.19 2.78 -5.66
N ARG A 68 -15.11 1.49 -5.28
CA ARG A 68 -15.82 0.41 -6.00
C ARG A 68 -17.33 0.61 -6.01
N ASP A 69 -17.90 1.08 -4.91
CA ASP A 69 -19.33 1.34 -4.80
C ASP A 69 -19.74 2.60 -5.58
N ALA A 70 -18.94 3.67 -5.53
CA ALA A 70 -19.27 4.94 -6.17
C ALA A 70 -19.00 4.96 -7.69
N ALA A 71 -17.97 4.26 -8.17
CA ALA A 71 -17.55 4.26 -9.57
C ALA A 71 -18.69 3.94 -10.56
N PRO A 72 -19.51 2.88 -10.41
CA PRO A 72 -20.58 2.59 -11.35
C PRO A 72 -21.66 3.68 -11.36
N LEU A 73 -21.96 4.30 -10.20
CA LEU A 73 -22.93 5.38 -10.11
C LEU A 73 -22.44 6.64 -10.83
N LEU A 74 -21.16 6.98 -10.68
CA LEU A 74 -20.54 8.11 -11.36
C LEU A 74 -20.50 7.90 -12.88
N LEU A 75 -20.20 6.69 -13.34
CA LEU A 75 -20.23 6.33 -14.76
C LEU A 75 -21.66 6.41 -15.33
N ALA A 76 -22.65 5.89 -14.61
CA ALA A 76 -24.05 5.97 -15.03
C ALA A 76 -24.56 7.42 -15.09
N ALA A 77 -24.26 8.22 -14.08
CA ALA A 77 -24.61 9.64 -14.05
C ALA A 77 -23.95 10.39 -15.22
N ARG A 78 -22.70 10.08 -15.54
CA ARG A 78 -22.01 10.67 -16.68
C ARG A 78 -22.69 10.34 -18.01
N ALA A 79 -22.99 9.06 -18.25
CA ALA A 79 -23.66 8.62 -19.47
C ALA A 79 -25.04 9.30 -19.66
N LEU A 80 -25.77 9.49 -18.55
CA LEU A 80 -27.06 10.18 -18.56
C LEU A 80 -26.92 11.66 -18.95
N LEU A 81 -25.90 12.34 -18.40
CA LEU A 81 -25.59 13.73 -18.74
C LEU A 81 -25.13 13.89 -20.19
N ASP A 82 -24.34 12.96 -20.71
CA ASP A 82 -23.91 12.96 -22.12
C ASP A 82 -25.12 12.81 -23.07
N GLY A 83 -26.05 11.92 -22.73
CA GLY A 83 -27.33 11.78 -23.43
C GLY A 83 -28.19 13.06 -23.42
N ILE A 84 -28.24 13.78 -22.30
CA ILE A 84 -28.96 15.07 -22.19
C ILE A 84 -28.24 16.17 -23.00
N ALA A 85 -26.91 16.21 -22.96
CA ALA A 85 -26.10 17.21 -23.65
C ALA A 85 -26.02 16.99 -25.17
N GLY A 86 -26.59 15.89 -25.69
CA GLY A 86 -26.48 15.53 -27.10
C GLY A 86 -25.04 15.24 -27.53
N ARG A 87 -24.15 14.94 -26.58
CA ARG A 87 -22.78 14.51 -26.85
C ARG A 87 -22.75 12.98 -26.82
N PRO A 88 -22.31 12.31 -27.90
CA PRO A 88 -22.08 10.88 -27.85
C PRO A 88 -20.98 10.51 -26.84
#